data_AF-A0AAJ6CJL1-F1
#
_entry.id   AF-A0AAJ6CJL1-F1
#
_cell.length_a   1.000
_cell.length_b   1.000
_cell.length_c   1.000
_cell.angle_alpha   90.00
_cell.angle_beta   90.00
_cell.angle_gamma   90.00
#
_symmetry.space_group_name_H-M   'P 1'
#
loop_
_entity.id
_entity.type
_entity.pdbx_description
1 polymer ?
#
loop_
_entity_poly.entity_id
_entity_poly.type
_entity_poly.pdbx_seq_one_letter_code
_entity_poly.pdbx_strand_id
1 'polypeptide(L)'
;MKAFALVLALTAATLVQGNAFHCEKKETGTLVGYVANTSGKKHGHEQPFAFKHNLMYTSDKEGEEVEFWECKVPSDKYGCSKDNKMFGMLKRKSNPSMCVTSGRVLRGMGPKEHGYSMAFTTIPKGASDAVSWKPCATKESLRLRLQWFSLERHPQNGCSPKLSMEGFKSDSTMTLITGDKNRASFDLVHPSQEMRSHAFLKTGKLGNECI
;
A
#
# COMPACT_ATOMS: atom_id res chain seq x y z
N MET A 1 -41.92 -14.13 46.00
CA MET A 1 -41.48 -14.75 44.73
C MET A 1 -40.43 -13.85 44.10
N LYS A 2 -39.16 -14.27 44.06
CA LYS A 2 -38.07 -13.51 43.44
C LYS A 2 -37.84 -14.07 42.03
N ALA A 3 -38.12 -13.25 41.01
CA ALA A 3 -37.85 -13.59 39.62
C ALA A 3 -36.35 -13.38 39.35
N PHE A 4 -35.64 -14.45 39.00
CA PHE A 4 -34.28 -14.38 38.48
C PHE A 4 -34.35 -14.12 36.98
N ALA A 5 -33.92 -12.92 36.57
CA ALA A 5 -33.71 -12.61 35.16
C ALA A 5 -32.43 -13.32 34.69
N LEU A 6 -32.61 -14.31 33.82
CA LEU A 6 -31.51 -15.02 33.16
C LEU A 6 -30.95 -14.13 32.06
N VAL A 7 -29.77 -13.54 32.29
CA VAL A 7 -29.04 -12.77 31.26
C VAL A 7 -28.40 -13.77 30.30
N LEU A 8 -29.01 -13.95 29.13
CA LEU A 8 -28.40 -14.63 27.99
C LEU A 8 -27.29 -13.75 27.43
N ALA A 9 -26.05 -14.03 27.81
CA ALA A 9 -24.88 -13.50 27.13
C ALA A 9 -24.84 -14.11 25.71
N LEU A 10 -25.20 -13.34 24.69
CA LEU A 10 -24.86 -13.67 23.31
C LEU A 10 -23.35 -13.52 23.16
N THR A 11 -22.61 -14.61 23.35
CA THR A 11 -21.27 -14.72 22.79
C THR A 11 -21.42 -14.67 21.28
N ALA A 12 -20.99 -13.56 20.68
CA ALA A 12 -20.84 -13.48 19.23
C ALA A 12 -19.92 -14.62 18.81
N ALA A 13 -20.50 -15.64 18.17
CA ALA A 13 -19.74 -16.71 17.56
C ALA A 13 -18.78 -16.05 16.55
N THR A 14 -17.49 -16.06 16.87
CA THR A 14 -16.44 -15.80 15.90
C THR A 14 -16.58 -16.84 14.81
N LEU A 15 -17.20 -16.46 13.70
CA LEU A 15 -17.17 -17.25 12.47
C LEU A 15 -15.69 -17.46 12.15
N VAL A 16 -15.21 -18.67 12.40
CA VAL A 16 -13.90 -19.15 11.99
C VAL A 16 -13.88 -19.08 10.46
N GLN A 17 -13.38 -17.95 9.93
CA GLN A 17 -13.11 -17.80 8.50
C GLN A 17 -11.96 -18.76 8.17
N GLY A 18 -12.29 -19.83 7.47
CA GLY A 18 -11.32 -20.74 6.88
C GLY A 18 -10.25 -19.96 6.10
N ASN A 19 -9.00 -20.15 6.54
CA ASN A 19 -7.76 -19.75 5.89
C ASN A 19 -7.66 -18.30 5.43
N ALA A 20 -7.96 -17.31 6.29
CA ALA A 20 -7.42 -15.98 6.10
C ALA A 20 -5.91 -15.97 6.40
N PHE A 21 -5.12 -15.15 5.70
CA PHE A 21 -3.69 -15.00 5.98
C PHE A 21 -3.44 -14.66 7.45
N HIS A 22 -2.42 -15.29 8.04
CA HIS A 22 -1.95 -14.91 9.38
C HIS A 22 -1.28 -13.54 9.28
N CYS A 23 -1.99 -12.50 9.71
CA CYS A 23 -1.49 -11.14 9.70
C CYS A 23 -1.63 -10.48 11.08
N GLU A 24 -0.69 -9.60 11.40
CA GLU A 24 -0.65 -8.81 12.62
C GLU A 24 -0.59 -7.33 12.27
N LYS A 25 -1.42 -6.52 12.91
CA LYS A 25 -1.34 -5.06 12.79
C LYS A 25 0.03 -4.58 13.29
N LYS A 26 0.71 -3.73 12.52
CA LYS A 26 2.00 -3.12 12.89
C LYS A 26 1.97 -1.61 12.93
N GLU A 27 1.24 -0.96 12.03
CA GLU A 27 1.27 0.50 11.92
C GLU A 27 -0.08 1.09 11.52
N THR A 28 -0.35 2.34 11.87
CA THR A 28 -1.54 3.10 11.44
C THR A 28 -1.14 4.50 11.00
N GLY A 29 -1.60 4.92 9.82
CA GLY A 29 -1.28 6.23 9.28
C GLY A 29 -2.10 6.57 8.04
N THR A 30 -1.77 7.67 7.39
CA THR A 30 -2.45 8.11 6.16
C THR A 30 -1.56 7.92 4.94
N LEU A 31 -2.15 7.64 3.78
CA LEU A 31 -1.39 7.49 2.54
C LEU A 31 -1.03 8.85 1.97
N VAL A 32 0.26 9.07 1.80
CA VAL A 32 0.78 10.32 1.25
C VAL A 32 1.91 10.05 0.26
N GLY A 33 2.04 10.97 -0.68
CA GLY A 33 3.20 11.11 -1.54
C GLY A 33 4.09 12.23 -1.01
N TYR A 34 5.41 12.09 -1.11
CA TYR A 34 6.32 13.20 -0.86
C TYR A 34 7.09 13.54 -2.13
N VAL A 35 6.82 14.72 -2.68
CA VAL A 35 7.48 15.24 -3.88
C VAL A 35 8.70 16.03 -3.48
N ALA A 36 9.88 15.42 -3.63
CA ALA A 36 11.14 16.13 -3.41
C ALA A 36 11.35 17.20 -4.50
N ASN A 37 11.67 18.43 -4.09
CA ASN A 37 12.00 19.49 -5.04
C ASN A 37 13.50 19.45 -5.35
N THR A 38 13.86 19.25 -6.61
CA THR A 38 15.25 19.18 -7.09
C THR A 38 15.87 20.56 -7.37
N SER A 39 15.08 21.64 -7.32
CA SER A 39 15.51 22.99 -7.73
C SER A 39 16.22 23.81 -6.62
N GLY A 40 16.69 23.17 -5.55
CA GLY A 40 17.56 23.76 -4.54
C GLY A 40 17.00 24.91 -3.68
N LYS A 41 15.75 25.35 -3.87
CA LYS A 41 15.20 26.56 -3.21
C LYS A 41 13.83 26.41 -2.55
N LYS A 42 13.20 25.24 -2.60
CA LYS A 42 11.91 24.99 -1.90
C LYS A 42 11.94 23.63 -1.22
N HIS A 43 11.36 23.56 -0.03
CA HIS A 43 11.08 22.29 0.64
C HIS A 43 10.22 21.40 -0.26
N GLY A 44 10.42 20.08 -0.22
CA GLY A 44 9.50 19.16 -0.88
C GLY A 44 8.10 19.31 -0.30
N HIS A 45 7.07 18.85 -1.02
CA HIS A 45 5.70 18.95 -0.55
C HIS A 45 5.08 17.58 -0.37
N GLU A 46 4.28 17.47 0.69
CA GLU A 46 3.39 16.34 0.91
C GLU A 46 2.18 16.45 -0.02
N GLN A 47 1.83 15.33 -0.65
CA GLN A 47 0.61 15.15 -1.41
C GLN A 47 -0.28 14.14 -0.66
N PRO A 48 -1.30 14.62 0.07
CA PRO A 48 -2.29 13.74 0.67
C PRO A 48 -3.14 13.03 -0.39
N PHE A 49 -3.59 11.82 -0.07
CA PHE A 49 -4.55 11.07 -0.87
C PHE A 49 -5.80 10.76 -0.06
N ALA A 50 -6.96 10.82 -0.72
CA ALA A 50 -8.24 10.44 -0.11
C ALA A 50 -8.97 9.43 -1.02
N PHE A 51 -9.95 8.73 -0.44
CA PHE A 51 -10.81 7.82 -1.20
C PHE A 51 -12.25 8.35 -1.29
N LYS A 52 -12.84 8.24 -2.48
CA LYS A 52 -14.24 8.60 -2.77
C LYS A 52 -14.79 7.57 -3.73
N HIS A 53 -15.97 7.04 -3.42
CA HIS A 53 -16.58 5.94 -4.18
C HIS A 53 -15.59 4.77 -4.42
N ASN A 54 -14.79 4.45 -3.40
CA ASN A 54 -13.74 3.43 -3.42
C ASN A 54 -12.53 3.71 -4.32
N LEU A 55 -12.41 4.88 -4.98
CA LEU A 55 -11.24 5.25 -5.77
C LEU A 55 -10.38 6.27 -5.03
N MET A 56 -9.06 6.10 -5.10
CA MET A 56 -8.09 7.02 -4.50
C MET A 56 -7.77 8.17 -5.46
N TYR A 57 -7.60 9.39 -4.94
CA TYR A 57 -7.27 10.60 -5.69
C TYR A 57 -6.49 11.58 -4.81
N THR A 58 -5.86 12.60 -5.41
CA THR A 58 -5.13 13.64 -4.68
C THR A 58 -6.08 14.52 -3.87
N SER A 59 -5.72 14.85 -2.65
CA SER A 59 -6.53 15.64 -1.73
C SER A 59 -5.76 16.83 -1.18
N ASP A 60 -6.48 17.93 -0.92
CA ASP A 60 -5.96 19.12 -0.23
C ASP A 60 -5.98 18.95 1.30
N LYS A 61 -6.68 17.92 1.78
CA LYS A 61 -6.78 17.55 3.20
C LYS A 61 -6.21 16.15 3.42
N GLU A 62 -5.83 15.89 4.66
CA GLU A 62 -5.40 14.55 5.07
C GLU A 62 -6.46 13.49 4.74
N GLY A 63 -5.98 12.32 4.30
CA GLY A 63 -6.80 11.18 3.93
C GLY A 63 -7.37 10.43 5.12
N GLU A 64 -8.15 9.38 4.82
CA GLU A 64 -8.53 8.41 5.85
C GLU A 64 -7.34 7.54 6.26
N GLU A 65 -7.33 7.14 7.53
CA GLU A 65 -6.29 6.26 8.06
C GLU A 65 -6.43 4.82 7.53
N VAL A 66 -5.28 4.23 7.27
CA VAL A 66 -5.11 2.83 6.92
C VAL A 66 -4.20 2.16 7.94
N GLU A 67 -4.38 0.85 8.10
CA GLU A 67 -3.54 0.04 8.96
C GLU A 67 -2.65 -0.85 8.10
N PHE A 68 -1.35 -0.87 8.39
CA PHE A 68 -0.46 -1.87 7.81
C PHE A 68 -0.48 -3.13 8.67
N TRP A 69 -0.80 -4.25 8.02
CA TRP A 69 -0.85 -5.57 8.62
C TRP A 69 0.25 -6.42 8.02
N GLU A 70 1.29 -6.71 8.80
CA GLU A 70 2.36 -7.63 8.41
C GLU A 70 1.79 -9.05 8.34
N CYS A 71 2.00 -9.74 7.22
CA CYS A 71 1.41 -11.05 6.96
C CYS A 71 2.48 -12.12 6.78
N LYS A 72 2.22 -13.33 7.26
CA LYS A 72 3.03 -14.50 6.88
C LYS A 72 3.03 -14.64 5.36
N VAL A 73 4.21 -14.86 4.80
CA VAL A 73 4.38 -14.98 3.36
C VAL A 73 3.53 -16.15 2.83
N PRO A 74 2.69 -15.94 1.81
CA PRO A 74 1.73 -16.96 1.37
C PRO A 74 2.37 -18.06 0.52
N SER A 75 3.44 -17.72 -0.20
CA SER A 75 4.27 -18.63 -1.01
C SER A 75 5.61 -17.99 -1.35
N ASP A 76 6.53 -18.78 -1.89
CA ASP A 76 7.86 -18.35 -2.33
C ASP A 76 7.84 -17.25 -3.42
N LYS A 77 6.71 -17.05 -4.10
CA LYS A 77 6.50 -15.99 -5.09
C LYS A 77 6.48 -14.59 -4.51
N TYR A 78 6.26 -14.42 -3.21
CA TYR A 78 6.10 -13.10 -2.57
C TYR A 78 7.33 -12.73 -1.74
N GLY A 79 7.62 -11.42 -1.67
CA GLY A 79 8.59 -10.90 -0.71
C GLY A 79 8.19 -11.27 0.72
N CYS A 80 9.17 -11.62 1.54
CA CYS A 80 8.99 -11.93 2.96
C CYS A 80 9.66 -10.85 3.83
N SER A 81 9.14 -10.67 5.04
CA SER A 81 9.70 -9.71 6.00
C SER A 81 11.15 -10.02 6.36
N LYS A 82 11.94 -8.95 6.49
CA LYS A 82 13.35 -8.91 6.86
C LYS A 82 13.59 -7.77 7.85
N ASP A 83 14.79 -7.66 8.40
CA ASP A 83 15.13 -6.68 9.44
C ASP A 83 14.79 -5.23 9.06
N ASN A 84 14.94 -4.86 7.79
CA ASN A 84 14.68 -3.49 7.33
C ASN A 84 13.29 -3.28 6.69
N LYS A 85 12.52 -4.35 6.43
CA LYS A 85 11.31 -4.26 5.60
C LYS A 85 10.29 -5.34 5.98
N MET A 86 9.06 -4.94 6.25
CA MET A 86 7.91 -5.82 6.50
C MET A 86 7.07 -5.97 5.24
N PHE A 87 6.41 -7.11 5.07
CA PHE A 87 5.48 -7.34 3.96
C PHE A 87 4.08 -7.69 4.46
N GLY A 88 3.07 -7.23 3.73
CA GLY A 88 1.68 -7.52 4.09
C GLY A 88 0.67 -6.68 3.32
N MET A 89 -0.44 -6.37 3.99
CA MET A 89 -1.59 -5.69 3.37
C MET A 89 -1.92 -4.38 4.09
N LEU A 90 -2.39 -3.39 3.33
CA LEU A 90 -2.96 -2.16 3.88
C LEU A 90 -4.47 -2.31 3.99
N LYS A 91 -4.98 -2.31 5.22
CA LYS A 91 -6.42 -2.44 5.53
C LYS A 91 -7.01 -1.08 5.86
N ARG A 92 -8.29 -0.90 5.54
CA ARG A 92 -9.02 0.30 5.94
C ARG A 92 -9.28 0.27 7.44
N LYS A 93 -8.89 1.32 8.18
CA LYS A 93 -9.08 1.37 9.63
C LYS A 93 -10.55 1.23 10.05
N SER A 94 -11.44 1.91 9.33
CA SER A 94 -12.89 1.88 9.60
C SER A 94 -13.59 0.58 9.14
N ASN A 95 -12.96 -0.21 8.27
CA ASN A 95 -13.49 -1.49 7.82
C ASN A 95 -12.35 -2.44 7.41
N PRO A 96 -11.80 -3.23 8.35
CA PRO A 96 -10.65 -4.10 8.09
C PRO A 96 -10.88 -5.21 7.06
N SER A 97 -12.12 -5.41 6.56
CA SER A 97 -12.39 -6.31 5.44
C SER A 97 -12.01 -5.73 4.07
N MET A 98 -11.71 -4.42 4.00
CA MET A 98 -11.33 -3.70 2.79
C MET A 98 -9.84 -3.41 2.80
N CYS A 99 -9.18 -3.68 1.67
CA CYS A 99 -7.75 -3.48 1.49
C CYS A 99 -7.47 -2.51 0.34
N VAL A 100 -6.41 -1.71 0.50
CA VAL A 100 -5.86 -0.88 -0.58
C VAL A 100 -5.41 -1.83 -1.68
N THR A 101 -5.88 -1.60 -2.89
CA THR A 101 -5.62 -2.47 -4.04
C THR A 101 -5.13 -1.63 -5.20
N SER A 102 -3.92 -1.92 -5.66
CA SER A 102 -3.40 -1.34 -6.90
C SER A 102 -4.20 -1.83 -8.10
N GLY A 103 -4.40 -0.99 -9.11
CA GLY A 103 -5.05 -1.40 -10.36
C GLY A 103 -4.20 -2.36 -11.19
N ARG A 104 -2.87 -2.28 -11.05
CA ARG A 104 -1.89 -3.11 -11.76
C ARG A 104 -0.65 -3.40 -10.93
N VAL A 105 0.13 -4.38 -11.38
CA VAL A 105 1.57 -4.47 -11.13
C VAL A 105 2.33 -4.34 -12.44
N LEU A 106 3.61 -3.99 -12.36
CA LEU A 106 4.52 -3.96 -13.50
C LEU A 106 5.48 -5.14 -13.45
N ARG A 107 5.76 -5.73 -14.60
CA ARG A 107 6.75 -6.79 -14.75
C ARG A 107 7.73 -6.43 -15.85
N GLY A 108 9.02 -6.45 -15.53
CA GLY A 108 10.08 -6.31 -16.53
C GLY A 108 10.05 -7.46 -17.52
N MET A 109 10.17 -7.15 -18.82
CA MET A 109 10.21 -8.11 -19.93
C MET A 109 11.63 -8.33 -20.46
N GLY A 110 12.65 -7.81 -19.78
CA GLY A 110 14.03 -7.80 -20.27
C GLY A 110 14.35 -6.57 -21.15
N PRO A 111 15.57 -6.50 -21.69
CA PRO A 111 15.97 -5.43 -22.60
C PRO A 111 15.16 -5.47 -23.90
N LYS A 112 14.84 -4.31 -24.47
CA LYS A 112 14.27 -4.26 -25.83
C LYS A 112 15.32 -4.74 -26.84
N GLU A 113 14.89 -5.44 -27.90
CA GLU A 113 15.75 -6.00 -28.96
C GLU A 113 16.76 -5.01 -29.56
N HIS A 114 16.51 -3.69 -29.44
CA HIS A 114 17.38 -2.63 -30.00
C HIS A 114 17.68 -1.47 -29.03
N GLY A 115 17.73 -1.67 -27.70
CA GLY A 115 18.21 -0.58 -26.84
C GLY A 115 18.30 -0.85 -25.33
N TYR A 116 19.03 0.03 -24.64
CA TYR A 116 19.28 0.03 -23.18
C TYR A 116 18.05 0.28 -22.29
N SER A 117 16.83 0.30 -22.84
CA SER A 117 15.61 0.53 -22.05
C SER A 117 14.90 -0.78 -21.73
N MET A 118 14.57 -0.99 -20.45
CA MET A 118 13.74 -2.13 -20.03
C MET A 118 12.31 -1.94 -20.51
N ALA A 119 11.73 -2.98 -21.13
CA ALA A 119 10.30 -3.01 -21.40
C ALA A 119 9.55 -3.53 -20.17
N PHE A 120 8.35 -3.00 -19.92
CA PHE A 120 7.47 -3.46 -18.86
C PHE A 120 6.12 -3.86 -19.42
N THR A 121 5.52 -4.91 -18.86
CA THR A 121 4.10 -5.25 -19.06
C THR A 121 3.31 -4.95 -17.80
N THR A 122 2.05 -4.56 -17.98
CA THR A 122 1.09 -4.43 -16.90
C THR A 122 0.37 -5.75 -16.66
N ILE A 123 0.07 -6.05 -15.40
CA ILE A 123 -0.75 -7.20 -15.02
C ILE A 123 -1.82 -6.71 -14.01
N PRO A 124 -3.12 -6.86 -14.32
CA PRO A 124 -3.68 -7.38 -15.57
C PRO A 124 -3.43 -6.45 -16.76
N LYS A 125 -3.35 -7.03 -17.98
CA LYS A 125 -3.19 -6.25 -19.21
C LYS A 125 -4.44 -5.40 -19.47
N GLY A 126 -4.26 -4.16 -19.89
CA GLY A 126 -5.36 -3.23 -20.21
C GLY A 126 -6.19 -2.76 -19.01
N ALA A 127 -5.79 -3.11 -17.78
CA ALA A 127 -6.48 -2.66 -16.58
C ALA A 127 -6.16 -1.19 -16.27
N SER A 128 -7.13 -0.50 -15.67
CA SER A 128 -6.89 0.79 -15.03
C SER A 128 -5.79 0.65 -13.98
N ASP A 129 -4.94 1.67 -13.85
CA ASP A 129 -3.88 1.73 -12.85
C ASP A 129 -4.35 2.28 -11.50
N ALA A 130 -5.61 2.72 -11.42
CA ALA A 130 -6.17 3.39 -10.26
C ALA A 130 -6.16 2.50 -9.01
N VAL A 131 -5.70 3.07 -7.90
CA VAL A 131 -5.81 2.47 -6.57
C VAL A 131 -7.25 2.57 -6.07
N SER A 132 -7.71 1.50 -5.44
CA SER A 132 -9.08 1.43 -4.94
C SER A 132 -9.21 0.59 -3.66
N TRP A 133 -10.32 0.80 -2.96
CA TRP A 133 -10.78 -0.13 -1.94
C TRP A 133 -11.40 -1.36 -2.62
N LYS A 134 -10.89 -2.54 -2.27
CA LYS A 134 -11.50 -3.84 -2.61
C LYS A 134 -11.52 -4.74 -1.38
N PRO A 135 -12.42 -5.74 -1.31
CA PRO A 135 -12.34 -6.74 -0.27
C PRO A 135 -10.95 -7.37 -0.22
N CYS A 136 -10.38 -7.50 0.98
CA CYS A 136 -9.07 -8.09 1.19
C CYS A 136 -9.02 -9.52 0.63
N ALA A 137 -7.89 -9.87 0.02
CA ALA A 137 -7.63 -11.22 -0.41
C ALA A 137 -7.46 -12.14 0.80
N THR A 138 -8.17 -13.27 0.79
CA THR A 138 -8.05 -14.31 1.82
C THR A 138 -7.17 -15.47 1.37
N LYS A 139 -6.83 -15.56 0.08
CA LYS A 139 -6.01 -16.62 -0.50
C LYS A 139 -5.12 -16.10 -1.62
N GLU A 140 -4.09 -16.87 -1.99
CA GLU A 140 -3.21 -16.53 -3.09
C GLU A 140 -4.04 -16.34 -4.37
N SER A 141 -3.89 -15.16 -4.98
CA SER A 141 -4.70 -14.74 -6.13
C SER A 141 -4.08 -13.52 -6.78
N LEU A 142 -4.54 -13.18 -7.99
CA LEU A 142 -4.21 -11.89 -8.60
C LEU A 142 -4.58 -10.71 -7.68
N ARG A 143 -5.67 -10.84 -6.91
CA ARG A 143 -6.06 -9.81 -5.94
C ARG A 143 -5.01 -9.63 -4.86
N LEU A 144 -4.51 -10.71 -4.25
CA LEU A 144 -3.44 -10.60 -3.25
C LEU A 144 -2.19 -9.98 -3.86
N ARG A 145 -1.83 -10.38 -5.08
CA ARG A 145 -0.71 -9.79 -5.82
C ARG A 145 -0.86 -8.28 -6.05
N LEU A 146 -2.09 -7.77 -6.10
CA LEU A 146 -2.40 -6.32 -6.20
C LEU A 146 -2.59 -5.64 -4.83
N GLN A 147 -2.54 -6.40 -3.74
CA GLN A 147 -2.74 -5.94 -2.36
C GLN A 147 -1.51 -6.20 -1.47
N TRP A 148 -0.38 -6.61 -2.05
CA TRP A 148 0.83 -6.91 -1.32
C TRP A 148 1.76 -5.70 -1.33
N PHE A 149 2.08 -5.22 -0.14
CA PHE A 149 2.88 -4.03 0.09
C PHE A 149 4.05 -4.35 0.98
N SER A 150 5.10 -3.56 0.83
CA SER A 150 6.21 -3.52 1.76
C SER A 150 6.22 -2.22 2.53
N LEU A 151 6.57 -2.28 3.83
CA LEU A 151 6.74 -1.12 4.70
C LEU A 151 8.14 -1.16 5.33
N GLU A 152 8.81 -0.02 5.37
CA GLU A 152 10.08 0.14 6.11
C GLU A 152 9.89 -0.12 7.62
N ARG A 153 10.76 -0.94 8.24
CA ARG A 153 10.59 -1.39 9.64
C ARG A 153 11.20 -0.44 10.68
N HIS A 154 12.20 0.33 10.27
CA HIS A 154 12.96 1.22 11.16
C HIS A 154 13.24 2.55 10.46
N PRO A 155 12.20 3.37 10.21
CA PRO A 155 12.44 4.72 9.75
C PRO A 155 13.27 5.47 10.81
N GLN A 156 14.04 6.46 10.39
CA GLN A 156 14.77 7.33 11.32
C GLN A 156 13.80 7.94 12.36
N ASN A 157 14.30 8.22 13.57
CA ASN A 157 13.46 8.59 14.71
C ASN A 157 12.42 9.67 14.39
N GLY A 158 11.13 9.30 14.48
CA GLY A 158 10.00 10.20 14.23
C GLY A 158 9.62 10.36 12.76
N CYS A 159 10.24 9.63 11.84
CA CYS A 159 9.93 9.65 10.42
C CYS A 159 8.91 8.61 10.02
N SER A 160 8.12 8.97 9.02
CA SER A 160 7.16 8.08 8.40
C SER A 160 7.87 7.00 7.57
N PRO A 161 7.45 5.73 7.66
CA PRO A 161 8.04 4.65 6.88
C PRO A 161 7.71 4.74 5.40
N LYS A 162 8.69 4.42 4.54
CA LYS A 162 8.47 4.25 3.10
C LYS A 162 7.55 3.06 2.83
N LEU A 163 6.64 3.26 1.89
CA LEU A 163 5.69 2.27 1.40
C LEU A 163 6.04 1.90 -0.03
N SER A 164 5.86 0.63 -0.40
CA SER A 164 5.97 0.21 -1.81
C SER A 164 4.94 -0.85 -2.13
N MET A 165 4.41 -0.81 -3.35
CA MET A 165 3.58 -1.88 -3.90
C MET A 165 4.49 -2.94 -4.51
N GLU A 166 4.42 -4.16 -3.99
CA GLU A 166 5.35 -5.25 -4.28
C GLU A 166 4.51 -6.50 -4.52
N GLY A 167 4.16 -6.81 -5.77
CA GLY A 167 3.35 -8.00 -6.08
C GLY A 167 4.12 -9.31 -5.85
N PHE A 168 4.38 -10.04 -6.93
CA PHE A 168 5.33 -11.15 -6.87
C PHE A 168 6.77 -10.63 -6.88
N LYS A 169 7.74 -11.42 -6.42
CA LYS A 169 9.19 -11.13 -6.53
C LYS A 169 9.67 -10.89 -7.97
N SER A 170 8.94 -11.45 -8.95
CA SER A 170 9.20 -11.25 -10.38
C SER A 170 8.60 -9.95 -10.94
N ASP A 171 7.83 -9.23 -10.12
CA ASP A 171 7.30 -7.93 -10.47
C ASP A 171 8.25 -6.83 -10.01
N SER A 172 8.11 -5.67 -10.62
CA SER A 172 8.88 -4.50 -10.28
C SER A 172 8.29 -3.82 -9.06
N THR A 173 9.15 -3.47 -8.10
CA THR A 173 8.79 -2.69 -6.92
C THR A 173 8.33 -1.29 -7.35
N MET A 174 7.07 -0.95 -7.08
CA MET A 174 6.52 0.38 -7.37
C MET A 174 6.56 1.22 -6.09
N THR A 175 7.49 2.18 -6.05
CA THR A 175 7.75 3.03 -4.88
C THR A 175 7.16 4.43 -5.02
N LEU A 176 6.71 4.80 -6.22
CA LEU A 176 6.07 6.09 -6.46
C LEU A 176 4.57 5.98 -6.28
N ILE A 177 3.95 7.07 -5.84
CA ILE A 177 2.51 7.26 -5.82
C ILE A 177 2.19 8.61 -6.44
N THR A 178 1.43 8.61 -7.52
CA THR A 178 1.04 9.83 -8.24
C THR A 178 -0.46 9.87 -8.40
N GLY A 179 -1.02 11.03 -8.71
CA GLY A 179 -2.44 11.14 -9.00
C GLY A 179 -2.86 12.53 -9.39
N ASP A 180 -4.15 12.65 -9.64
CA ASP A 180 -4.88 13.88 -9.85
C ASP A 180 -6.24 13.80 -9.13
N LYS A 181 -7.14 14.74 -9.44
CA LYS A 181 -8.50 14.80 -8.87
C LYS A 181 -9.40 13.63 -9.27
N ASN A 182 -9.00 12.81 -10.24
CA ASN A 182 -9.78 11.69 -10.77
C ASN A 182 -9.26 10.34 -10.31
N ARG A 183 -7.94 10.16 -10.21
CA ARG A 183 -7.33 8.91 -9.75
C ARG A 183 -5.91 9.08 -9.22
N ALA A 184 -5.48 8.11 -8.42
CA ALA A 184 -4.09 7.93 -8.02
C ALA A 184 -3.61 6.50 -8.31
N SER A 185 -2.33 6.33 -8.61
CA SER A 185 -1.69 5.07 -8.98
C SER A 185 -0.29 4.92 -8.39
N PHE A 186 0.12 3.67 -8.16
CA PHE A 186 1.51 3.32 -7.84
C PHE A 186 2.31 3.09 -9.12
N ASP A 187 3.57 3.54 -9.15
CA ASP A 187 4.44 3.36 -10.32
C ASP A 187 5.94 3.17 -10.00
N LEU A 188 6.73 2.91 -11.03
CA LEU A 188 8.19 2.79 -10.96
C LEU A 188 8.86 4.15 -10.89
N VAL A 189 10.07 4.17 -10.34
CA VAL A 189 10.98 5.30 -10.51
C VAL A 189 11.50 5.29 -11.94
N HIS A 190 11.08 6.24 -12.78
CA HIS A 190 11.67 6.43 -14.11
C HIS A 190 12.95 7.29 -13.99
N PRO A 191 14.09 6.90 -14.61
CA PRO A 191 15.36 7.63 -14.47
C PRO A 191 15.32 9.10 -14.92
N SER A 192 14.40 9.45 -15.82
CA SER A 192 14.30 10.77 -16.44
C SER A 192 13.23 11.70 -15.84
N GLN A 193 12.47 11.25 -14.82
CA GLN A 193 11.41 12.08 -14.23
C GLN A 193 11.93 12.74 -12.94
N GLU A 194 12.23 14.03 -13.06
CA GLU A 194 12.79 14.88 -12.01
C GLU A 194 11.83 15.17 -10.84
N MET A 195 10.55 14.79 -10.96
CA MET A 195 9.55 14.96 -9.89
C MET A 195 9.16 13.61 -9.30
N ARG A 196 9.69 13.32 -8.11
CA ARG A 196 9.59 12.03 -7.42
C ARG A 196 8.61 12.11 -6.27
N SER A 197 7.38 11.62 -6.43
CA SER A 197 6.46 11.43 -5.31
C SER A 197 6.62 10.02 -4.73
N HIS A 198 7.50 9.87 -3.74
CA HIS A 198 7.66 8.57 -3.06
C HIS A 198 6.46 8.32 -2.14
N ALA A 199 6.01 7.06 -2.07
CA ALA A 199 4.91 6.68 -1.23
C ALA A 199 5.34 6.45 0.22
N PHE A 200 4.54 6.96 1.16
CA PHE A 200 4.73 6.76 2.59
C PHE A 200 3.42 6.39 3.25
N LEU A 201 3.53 5.67 4.36
CA LEU A 201 2.47 5.62 5.37
C LEU A 201 2.81 6.69 6.42
N LYS A 202 2.09 7.81 6.41
CA LYS A 202 2.40 8.94 7.26
C LYS A 202 2.05 8.65 8.72
N THR A 203 3.08 8.60 9.55
CA THR A 203 2.98 8.42 11.02
C THR A 203 3.80 9.46 11.79
N GLY A 204 4.58 10.27 11.07
CA GLY A 204 5.41 11.33 11.61
C GLY A 204 5.91 12.25 10.50
N LYS A 205 7.18 12.66 10.61
CA LYS A 205 7.82 13.58 9.66
C LYS A 205 8.07 12.93 8.31
N LEU A 206 8.30 13.74 7.29
CA LEU A 206 8.59 13.32 5.92
C LEU A 206 9.75 14.12 5.33
N GLY A 207 10.40 13.53 4.32
CA GLY A 207 11.28 14.28 3.44
C GLY A 207 12.57 14.76 4.10
N ASN A 208 12.88 16.05 3.94
CA ASN A 208 14.13 16.64 4.41
C ASN A 208 14.22 16.72 5.94
N GLU A 209 13.11 16.56 6.64
CA GLU A 209 13.09 16.46 8.10
C GLU A 209 13.50 15.07 8.61
N CYS A 210 13.81 14.16 7.68
CA CYS A 210 14.17 12.76 7.89
C CYS A 210 15.57 12.41 7.33
N ILE A 211 16.47 13.40 7.32
CA ILE A 211 17.86 13.30 6.87
C ILE A 211 18.78 13.71 8.03
#